data_AF-A0A371HRX9-F1
#
_entry.id   AF-A0A371HRX9-F1
#
_cell.length_a   1.000
_cell.length_b   1.000
_cell.length_c   1.000
_cell.angle_alpha   90.00
_cell.angle_beta   90.00
_cell.angle_gamma   90.00
#
_symmetry.space_group_name_H-M   'P 1'
#
loop_
_entity.id
_entity.type
_entity.pdbx_description
1 polymer ?
#
loop_
_entity_poly.entity_id
_entity_poly.type
_entity_poly.pdbx_seq_one_letter_code
_entity_poly.pdbx_strand_id
1 'polypeptide(L)'
;MNLTILDVVKKEMTKLLAVGIIYPISDIVEKLAGKSRYYFLDGFSGYMQMHIALEDQHKTTFTCPFGTFAYSRMPFGLCNAPSTFQRCMTSIFSNLL
;
A
#
# COMPACT_ATOMS: atom_id res chain seq x y z
N MET A 1 21.37 -4.25 22.19
CA MET A 1 20.47 -3.21 21.64
C MET A 1 20.34 -2.11 22.68
N ASN A 2 20.53 -0.84 22.32
CA ASN A 2 20.51 0.28 23.27
C ASN A 2 19.06 0.54 23.74
N LEU A 3 18.80 0.56 25.05
CA LEU A 3 17.47 0.78 25.64
C LEU A 3 16.84 2.10 25.13
N THR A 4 17.64 3.12 24.89
CA THR A 4 17.17 4.41 24.37
C THR A 4 16.59 4.30 22.96
N ILE A 5 17.13 3.42 22.11
CA ILE A 5 16.62 3.20 20.75
C ILE A 5 15.27 2.50 20.80
N LEU A 6 15.08 1.55 21.71
CA LEU A 6 13.80 0.87 21.90
C LEU A 6 12.68 1.84 22.30
N ASP A 7 12.96 2.77 23.20
CA ASP A 7 11.97 3.74 23.65
C ASP A 7 11.59 4.75 22.56
N VAL A 8 12.57 5.17 21.75
CA VAL A 8 12.32 6.01 20.57
C VAL A 8 11.45 5.26 19.56
N VAL A 9 11.79 4.01 19.24
CA VAL A 9 11.01 3.18 18.31
C VAL A 9 9.57 3.00 18.80
N LYS A 10 9.38 2.66 20.08
CA LYS A 10 8.04 2.54 20.68
C LYS A 10 7.24 3.82 20.54
N LYS A 11 7.85 4.97 20.86
CA LYS A 11 7.20 6.28 20.75
C LYS A 11 6.75 6.59 19.32
N GLU A 12 7.61 6.35 18.32
CA GLU A 12 7.25 6.57 16.92
C GLU A 12 6.15 5.59 16.45
N MET A 13 6.23 4.31 16.83
CA MET A 13 5.16 3.35 16.52
C MET A 13 3.82 3.78 17.12
N THR A 14 3.79 4.24 18.38
CA THR A 14 2.55 4.73 19.01
C THR A 14 1.97 5.94 18.27
N LYS A 15 2.81 6.87 17.79
CA LYS A 15 2.34 7.98 16.97
C LYS A 15 1.68 7.49 15.68
N LEU A 16 2.35 6.58 14.96
CA LEU A 16 1.86 6.02 13.70
C LEU A 16 0.55 5.23 13.90
N LEU A 17 0.41 4.50 15.00
CA LEU A 17 -0.82 3.82 15.40
C LEU A 17 -1.96 4.83 15.66
N ALA A 18 -1.69 5.89 16.43
CA ALA A 18 -2.69 6.89 16.80
C ALA A 18 -3.27 7.65 15.61
N VAL A 19 -2.47 7.86 14.56
CA VAL A 19 -2.93 8.50 13.30
C VAL A 19 -3.47 7.48 12.28
N GLY A 20 -3.53 6.20 12.63
CA GLY A 20 -4.02 5.14 11.74
C GLY A 20 -3.13 4.84 10.54
N ILE A 21 -1.85 5.22 10.57
CA ILE A 21 -0.90 4.91 9.49
C ILE A 21 -0.49 3.43 9.53
N ILE A 22 -0.37 2.86 10.73
CA ILE A 22 -0.11 1.43 10.94
C ILE A 22 -1.16 0.83 11.86
N TYR A 23 -1.32 -0.50 11.81
CA TYR A 23 -2.19 -1.26 12.71
C TYR A 23 -1.49 -2.57 13.14
N PRO A 24 -1.80 -3.14 14.32
CA PRO A 24 -1.29 -4.43 14.73
C PRO A 24 -1.86 -5.57 13.86
N ILE A 25 -1.01 -6.51 13.45
CA ILE A 25 -1.47 -7.68 12.67
C ILE A 25 -2.45 -8.54 13.50
N SER A 26 -2.29 -8.57 14.83
CA SER A 26 -3.21 -9.25 15.74
C SER A 26 -4.66 -8.82 15.54
N ASP A 27 -4.91 -7.53 15.35
CA ASP A 27 -6.26 -6.98 15.20
C ASP A 27 -6.97 -7.55 13.96
N ILE A 28 -6.23 -7.75 12.87
CA ILE A 28 -6.76 -8.40 11.67
C ILE A 28 -7.05 -9.87 11.94
N VAL A 29 -6.11 -10.59 12.58
CA VAL A 29 -6.27 -12.03 12.85
C VAL A 29 -7.46 -12.27 13.77
N GLU A 30 -7.65 -11.44 14.79
CA GLU A 30 -8.80 -11.50 15.70
C GLU A 30 -10.12 -11.18 15.00
N LYS A 31 -10.17 -10.15 14.13
CA LYS A 31 -11.35 -9.85 13.30
C LYS A 31 -11.74 -11.02 12.38
N LEU A 32 -10.73 -11.75 11.89
CA LEU A 32 -10.92 -12.89 11.01
C LEU A 32 -11.23 -14.18 11.78
N ALA A 33 -10.94 -14.28 13.08
CA ALA A 33 -11.12 -15.51 13.84
C ALA A 33 -12.58 -15.99 13.88
N GLY A 34 -12.77 -17.31 13.90
CA GLY A 34 -14.08 -17.96 14.05
C GLY A 34 -14.98 -17.93 12.81
N LYS A 35 -14.50 -17.44 11.65
CA LYS A 35 -15.25 -17.57 10.38
C LYS A 35 -15.13 -18.99 9.82
N SER A 36 -16.24 -19.51 9.30
CA SER A 36 -16.32 -20.87 8.74
C SER A 36 -15.70 -20.99 7.33
N ARG A 37 -15.54 -19.87 6.63
CA ARG A 37 -14.99 -19.78 5.28
C ARG A 37 -14.21 -18.48 5.11
N TYR A 38 -13.15 -18.56 4.31
CA TYR A 38 -12.31 -17.42 3.93
C TYR A 38 -12.19 -17.40 2.41
N TYR A 39 -12.18 -16.20 1.84
CA TYR A 39 -11.98 -15.97 0.43
C TYR A 39 -10.77 -15.04 0.27
N PHE A 40 -9.80 -15.46 -0.54
CA PHE A 40 -8.63 -14.66 -0.87
C PHE A 40 -8.82 -14.08 -2.28
N LEU A 41 -8.70 -12.76 -2.40
CA LEU A 41 -8.75 -12.06 -3.66
C LEU A 41 -7.33 -11.63 -4.01
N ASP A 42 -6.82 -12.11 -5.14
CA ASP A 42 -5.50 -11.69 -5.62
C ASP A 42 -5.59 -10.35 -6.36
N GLY A 43 -4.84 -9.38 -5.84
CA GLY A 43 -4.70 -8.04 -6.41
C GLY A 43 -3.43 -7.86 -7.23
N PHE A 44 -2.77 -8.93 -7.72
CA PHE A 44 -1.46 -8.87 -8.39
C PHE A 44 -1.35 -7.79 -9.49
N SER A 45 -2.38 -7.64 -10.33
CA SER A 45 -2.42 -6.62 -11.39
C SER A 45 -3.06 -5.30 -10.95
N GLY A 46 -3.30 -5.11 -9.66
CA GLY A 46 -3.99 -3.96 -9.10
C GLY A 46 -3.28 -2.63 -9.35
N TYR A 47 -1.94 -2.61 -9.36
CA TYR A 47 -1.17 -1.40 -9.67
C TYR A 47 -1.43 -0.92 -11.10
N MET A 48 -1.44 -1.85 -12.06
CA MET A 48 -1.66 -1.56 -13.49
C MET A 48 -3.07 -0.98 -13.78
N GLN A 49 -3.97 -1.00 -12.80
CA GLN A 49 -5.31 -0.41 -12.90
C GLN A 49 -5.37 1.03 -12.36
N MET A 50 -4.38 1.49 -11.59
CA MET A 50 -4.40 2.83 -10.98
C MET A 50 -3.81 3.88 -11.92
N HIS A 51 -4.53 4.98 -12.13
CA HIS A 51 -4.02 6.10 -12.93
C HIS A 51 -2.87 6.82 -12.23
N ILE A 52 -1.85 7.16 -13.02
CA ILE A 52 -0.84 8.15 -12.62
C ILE A 52 -1.39 9.54 -12.94
N ALA A 53 -1.20 10.48 -12.02
CA ALA A 53 -1.55 11.89 -12.22
C ALA A 53 -0.90 12.40 -13.52
N LEU A 54 -1.63 13.19 -14.30
CA LEU A 54 -1.21 13.57 -15.66
C LEU A 54 0.15 14.29 -15.64
N GLU A 55 0.34 15.15 -14.64
CA GLU A 55 1.58 15.89 -14.38
C GLU A 55 2.77 14.99 -14.05
N ASP A 56 2.55 13.75 -13.59
CA ASP A 56 3.61 12.82 -13.16
C ASP A 56 3.92 11.72 -14.18
N GLN A 57 3.09 11.53 -15.21
CA GLN A 57 3.28 10.44 -16.21
C GLN A 57 4.65 10.50 -16.88
N HIS A 58 5.14 11.71 -17.20
CA HIS A 58 6.46 11.91 -17.82
C HIS A 58 7.62 11.40 -16.94
N LYS A 59 7.44 11.27 -15.62
CA LYS A 59 8.47 10.73 -14.71
C LYS A 59 8.61 9.21 -14.82
N THR A 60 7.67 8.55 -15.48
CA THR A 60 7.66 7.11 -15.72
C THR A 60 8.09 6.74 -17.14
N THR A 61 8.76 7.65 -17.83
CA THR A 61 9.27 7.38 -19.17
C THR A 61 10.34 6.30 -19.14
N PHE A 62 10.26 5.37 -20.09
CA PHE A 62 11.32 4.42 -20.37
C PHE A 62 11.64 4.43 -21.86
N THR A 63 12.90 4.13 -22.19
CA THR A 63 13.38 4.07 -23.57
C THR A 63 13.72 2.63 -23.91
N CYS A 64 13.29 2.19 -25.09
CA CYS A 64 13.64 0.92 -25.69
C CYS A 64 14.00 1.14 -27.18
N PRO A 65 14.51 0.12 -27.90
CA PRO A 65 14.85 0.27 -29.32
C PRO A 65 13.69 0.73 -30.23
N PHE A 66 12.45 0.63 -29.75
CA PHE A 66 11.23 1.01 -30.47
C PHE A 66 10.74 2.43 -30.13
N GLY A 67 11.42 3.16 -29.24
CA GLY A 67 11.08 4.53 -28.87
C GLY A 67 11.11 4.81 -27.38
N THR A 68 10.61 5.98 -27.01
CA THR A 68 10.42 6.40 -25.62
C THR A 68 8.94 6.46 -25.32
N PHE A 69 8.53 5.79 -24.24
CA PHE A 69 7.14 5.63 -23.84
C PHE A 69 6.98 6.04 -22.38
N ALA A 70 5.80 6.52 -21.99
CA ALA A 70 5.44 6.83 -20.61
C ALA A 70 4.26 5.97 -20.16
N TYR A 71 4.21 5.61 -18.88
CA TYR A 71 3.08 4.90 -18.34
C TYR A 71 1.92 5.86 -18.00
N SER A 72 0.69 5.50 -18.38
CA SER A 72 -0.54 6.17 -17.95
C SER A 72 -1.15 5.56 -16.67
N ARG A 73 -0.73 4.33 -16.35
CA ARG A 73 -1.12 3.54 -15.18
C ARG A 73 0.10 3.10 -14.41
N MET A 74 -0.03 2.86 -13.12
CA MET A 74 1.10 2.63 -12.22
C MET A 74 1.87 1.34 -12.58
N PRO A 75 3.14 1.44 -13.06
CA PRO A 75 3.96 0.28 -13.28
C PRO A 75 4.49 -0.33 -11.97
N PHE A 76 4.98 -1.56 -12.04
CA PHE A 76 5.77 -2.14 -10.96
C PHE A 76 7.06 -1.35 -10.75
N GLY A 77 7.58 -1.38 -9.51
CA GLY A 77 8.85 -0.75 -9.16
C GLY A 77 8.75 0.70 -8.67
N LEU A 78 7.57 1.34 -8.73
CA LEU A 78 7.37 2.64 -8.09
C LEU A 78 7.29 2.50 -6.56
N CYS A 79 8.10 3.28 -5.85
CA CYS A 79 8.17 3.26 -4.39
C CYS A 79 6.82 3.55 -3.70
N ASN A 80 5.98 4.38 -4.33
CA ASN A 80 4.68 4.77 -3.81
C ASN A 80 3.53 3.88 -4.28
N ALA A 81 3.81 2.84 -5.07
CA ALA A 81 2.74 1.98 -5.59
C ALA A 81 1.99 1.20 -4.51
N PRO A 82 2.67 0.54 -3.54
CA PRO A 82 1.98 -0.18 -2.48
C PRO A 82 1.11 0.74 -1.62
N SER A 83 1.62 1.94 -1.26
CA SER A 83 0.89 2.88 -0.41
C SER A 83 -0.34 3.47 -1.11
N THR A 84 -0.24 3.75 -2.41
CA THR A 84 -1.36 4.25 -3.21
C THR A 84 -2.43 3.19 -3.36
N PHE A 85 -2.04 1.95 -3.63
CA PHE A 85 -2.94 0.81 -3.73
C PHE A 85 -3.64 0.51 -2.40
N GLN A 86 -2.91 0.54 -1.29
CA GLN A 86 -3.47 0.35 0.05
C GLN A 86 -4.56 1.39 0.34
N ARG A 87 -4.32 2.68 0.05
CA ARG A 87 -5.34 3.74 0.22
C ARG A 87 -6.59 3.46 -0.61
N CYS A 88 -6.42 3.01 -1.86
CA CYS A 88 -7.52 2.64 -2.74
C CYS A 88 -8.34 1.49 -2.15
N MET A 89 -7.67 0.41 -1.71
CA MET A 89 -8.34 -0.73 -1.09
C MET A 89 -9.10 -0.32 0.18
N THR A 90 -8.47 0.47 1.08
CA THR A 90 -9.15 0.99 2.28
C THR A 90 -10.37 1.82 1.92
N SER A 91 -10.31 2.65 0.87
CA SER A 91 -11.46 3.44 0.42
C SER A 91 -12.59 2.56 -0.11
N ILE A 92 -12.29 1.57 -0.97
CA ILE A 92 -13.27 0.67 -1.58
C ILE A 92 -13.96 -0.20 -0.53
N PHE A 93 -13.18 -0.76 0.39
CA PHE A 93 -13.67 -1.68 1.42
C PHE A 93 -14.03 -0.98 2.75
N SER A 94 -14.06 0.35 2.79
CA SER A 94 -14.29 1.13 4.02
C SER A 94 -15.61 0.78 4.72
N ASN A 95 -16.65 0.40 3.98
CA ASN A 95 -17.95 0.00 4.53
C ASN A 95 -18.05 -1.50 4.88
N LEU A 96 -17.00 -2.28 4.60
CA LEU A 96 -16.97 -3.74 4.75
C LEU A 96 -16.01 -4.19 5.88
N LEU A 97 -15.21 -3.28 6.43
CA LEU A 97 -14.11 -3.54 7.38
C LEU A 97 -14.32 -2.93 8.78
#